data_AF-A0A9Q0EUF8-F1
#
_entry.id   AF-A0A9Q0EUF8-F1
#
_cell.length_a   1.000
_cell.length_b   1.000
_cell.length_c   1.000
_cell.angle_alpha   90.00
_cell.angle_beta   90.00
_cell.angle_gamma   90.00
#
_symmetry.space_group_name_H-M   'P 1'
#
loop_
_entity.id
_entity.type
_entity.pdbx_description
1 polymer ?
#
loop_
_entity_poly.entity_id
_entity_poly.type
_entity_poly.pdbx_seq_one_letter_code
_entity_poly.pdbx_strand_id
1 'polypeptide(L)'
;MFGLSTVPAVVQFVGFLFLPESPRWLLQRGLTQKARRVLSQIRGNQNIDDEFDSIKNGIEEEEKESAGGGPVLWRMLTYAPTRRALLVGCGLQMFQQLSGINVVM
;
A
#
# COMPACT_ATOMS: atom_id res chain seq x y z
N MET A 1 26.61 -14.76 6.86
CA MET A 1 25.69 -13.60 6.85
C MET A 1 24.94 -13.43 5.53
N PHE A 2 25.48 -13.79 4.36
CA PHE A 2 24.70 -13.81 3.09
C PHE A 2 24.00 -15.15 2.78
N GLY A 3 24.61 -16.30 3.12
CA GLY A 3 24.02 -17.61 2.79
C GLY A 3 22.75 -17.96 3.58
N LEU A 4 22.59 -17.45 4.80
CA LEU A 4 21.43 -17.74 5.65
C LEU A 4 20.20 -16.91 5.26
N SER A 5 20.40 -15.68 4.76
CA SER A 5 19.32 -14.81 4.27
C SER A 5 18.83 -15.21 2.87
N THR A 6 19.62 -15.99 2.12
CA THR A 6 19.19 -16.57 0.83
C THR A 6 17.98 -17.49 1.00
N VAL A 7 17.91 -18.26 2.09
CA VAL A 7 16.81 -19.21 2.33
C VAL A 7 15.45 -18.49 2.42
N PRO A 8 15.22 -17.51 3.33
CA PRO A 8 13.96 -16.79 3.36
C PRO A 8 13.70 -15.97 2.08
N ALA A 9 14.74 -15.44 1.43
CA ALA A 9 14.58 -14.72 0.16
C ALA A 9 14.05 -15.63 -0.96
N VAL A 10 14.57 -16.86 -1.10
CA VAL A 10 14.09 -17.85 -2.07
C VAL A 10 12.66 -18.28 -1.74
N VAL A 11 12.37 -18.53 -0.46
CA VAL A 11 11.00 -18.88 -0.02
C VAL A 11 10.02 -17.74 -0.37
N GLN A 12 10.40 -16.49 -0.11
CA GLN A 12 9.58 -15.33 -0.45
C GLN A 12 9.40 -15.18 -1.97
N PHE A 13 10.47 -15.37 -2.75
CA PHE A 13 10.41 -15.30 -4.21
C PHE A 13 9.45 -16.34 -4.78
N VAL A 14 9.56 -17.60 -4.33
CA VAL A 14 8.65 -18.67 -4.73
C VAL A 14 7.21 -18.35 -4.29
N GLY A 15 7.02 -17.80 -3.08
CA GLY A 15 5.72 -17.37 -2.59
C GLY A 15 5.05 -16.30 -3.47
N PHE A 16 5.82 -15.32 -3.97
CA PHE A 16 5.30 -14.28 -4.85
C PHE A 16 4.77 -14.81 -6.18
N LEU A 17 5.29 -15.94 -6.69
CA LEU A 17 4.78 -16.55 -7.92
C LEU A 17 3.33 -17.07 -7.77
N PHE A 18 2.89 -17.34 -6.54
CA PHE A 18 1.54 -17.84 -6.26
C PHE A 18 0.58 -16.75 -5.74
N LEU A 19 1.10 -15.57 -5.38
CA LEU A 19 0.28 -14.50 -4.85
C LEU A 19 -0.50 -13.81 -5.98
N PRO A 20 -1.82 -13.58 -5.81
CA PRO A 20 -2.57 -12.84 -6.80
C PRO A 20 -2.16 -11.35 -6.78
N GLU A 21 -2.25 -10.72 -7.93
CA GLU A 21 -1.98 -9.28 -8.07
C GLU A 21 -2.95 -8.44 -7.24
N SER A 22 -2.52 -7.27 -6.76
CA SER A 22 -3.37 -6.38 -5.97
C SER A 22 -4.67 -5.98 -6.72
N PRO A 23 -5.87 -6.19 -6.14
CA PRO A 23 -7.14 -5.76 -6.74
C PRO A 23 -7.18 -4.28 -7.10
N ARG A 24 -6.56 -3.44 -6.27
CA ARG A 24 -6.47 -1.99 -6.48
C ARG A 24 -5.62 -1.66 -7.71
N TRP A 25 -4.48 -2.34 -7.89
CA TRP A 25 -3.64 -2.18 -9.07
C TRP A 25 -4.36 -2.64 -10.34
N LEU A 26 -5.09 -3.76 -10.27
CA LEU A 26 -5.88 -4.27 -11.38
C LEU A 26 -6.98 -3.27 -11.79
N LEU A 27 -7.63 -2.63 -10.82
CA LEU A 27 -8.59 -1.55 -11.05
C LEU A 27 -7.96 -0.33 -11.72
N GLN A 28 -6.80 0.12 -11.24
CA GLN A 28 -6.05 1.24 -11.85
C GLN A 28 -5.65 0.96 -13.30
N ARG A 29 -5.41 -0.31 -13.67
CA ARG A 29 -5.13 -0.71 -15.05
C ARG A 29 -6.37 -0.94 -15.92
N GLY A 30 -7.57 -0.67 -15.39
CA GLY A 30 -8.84 -0.90 -16.09
C GLY A 30 -9.25 -2.38 -16.21
N LEU A 31 -8.58 -3.29 -15.49
CA LEU A 31 -8.88 -4.73 -15.48
C LEU A 31 -9.94 -5.07 -14.42
N THR A 32 -11.09 -4.41 -14.51
CA THR A 32 -12.21 -4.44 -13.55
C THR A 32 -12.70 -5.86 -13.22
N GLN A 33 -12.88 -6.72 -14.23
CA GLN A 33 -13.34 -8.09 -14.02
C GLN A 33 -12.30 -8.95 -13.28
N LYS A 34 -11.02 -8.77 -13.60
CA LYS A 34 -9.93 -9.50 -12.94
C LYS A 34 -9.78 -9.03 -11.49
N ALA A 35 -9.90 -7.73 -11.24
CA ALA A 35 -9.91 -7.16 -9.90
C ALA A 35 -11.04 -7.74 -9.04
N ARG A 36 -12.26 -7.82 -9.57
CA ARG A 36 -13.42 -8.40 -8.84
C ARG A 36 -13.20 -9.88 -8.50
N ARG A 37 -12.64 -10.65 -9.44
CA ARG A 37 -12.28 -12.06 -9.20
C ARG A 37 -11.23 -12.20 -8.10
N VAL A 38 -10.14 -11.43 -8.15
CA VAL A 38 -9.11 -11.49 -7.10
C VAL A 38 -9.66 -11.04 -5.74
N LEU A 39 -10.46 -9.98 -5.72
CA LEU A 39 -11.10 -9.51 -4.49
C LEU A 39 -12.03 -10.57 -3.88
N SER A 40 -12.82 -11.28 -4.71
CA SER A 40 -13.62 -12.43 -4.25
C SER A 40 -12.78 -13.58 -3.72
N GLN A 41 -11.60 -13.84 -4.32
CA GLN A 41 -10.70 -14.89 -3.85
C GLN A 41 -10.12 -14.55 -2.46
N ILE A 42 -9.86 -13.27 -2.20
CA ILE A 42 -9.33 -12.79 -0.91
C ILE A 42 -10.42 -12.74 0.16
N ARG A 43 -11.62 -12.24 -0.16
CA ARG A 43 -12.72 -12.05 0.80
C ARG A 43 -13.60 -13.28 1.02
N GLY A 44 -13.54 -14.26 0.10
CA GLY A 44 -14.39 -15.44 0.11
C GLY A 44 -15.84 -15.15 -0.27
N ASN A 45 -16.80 -15.77 0.42
CA ASN A 45 -18.24 -15.72 0.12
C ASN A 45 -18.95 -14.47 0.67
N GLN A 46 -18.21 -13.39 0.89
CA GLN A 46 -18.74 -12.12 1.39
C GLN A 46 -19.15 -11.21 0.24
N ASN A 47 -20.09 -10.31 0.50
CA ASN A 47 -20.44 -9.29 -0.48
C ASN A 47 -19.24 -8.36 -0.69
N ILE A 48 -18.66 -8.40 -1.89
CA ILE A 48 -17.48 -7.62 -2.27
C ILE A 48 -17.83 -6.31 -2.98
N ASP A 49 -19.10 -6.10 -3.32
CA ASP A 49 -19.51 -4.99 -4.18
C ASP A 49 -19.29 -3.64 -3.49
N ASP A 50 -19.62 -3.52 -2.20
CA ASP A 50 -19.38 -2.30 -1.42
C ASP A 50 -17.88 -1.97 -1.32
N GLU A 51 -17.03 -2.97 -1.07
CA GLU A 51 -15.58 -2.79 -1.00
C GLU A 51 -15.00 -2.44 -2.37
N PHE A 52 -15.47 -3.11 -3.42
CA PHE A 52 -15.04 -2.87 -4.79
C PHE A 52 -15.35 -1.43 -5.23
N ASP A 53 -16.56 -0.94 -4.96
CA ASP A 53 -16.97 0.42 -5.27
C ASP A 53 -16.20 1.44 -4.43
N SER A 54 -15.93 1.14 -3.16
CA SER A 54 -15.10 2.00 -2.30
C SER A 54 -13.68 2.18 -2.85
N ILE A 55 -13.06 1.10 -3.34
CA ILE A 55 -11.71 1.13 -3.92
C ILE A 55 -11.72 1.91 -5.23
N LYS A 56 -12.73 1.68 -6.07
CA LYS A 56 -12.87 2.37 -7.35
C LYS A 56 -13.04 3.88 -7.15
N ASN A 57 -13.95 4.29 -6.27
CA ASN A 57 -14.18 5.71 -5.97
C ASN A 57 -12.92 6.37 -5.41
N GLY A 58 -12.18 5.68 -4.53
CA GLY A 58 -10.92 6.19 -3.99
C GLY A 58 -9.84 6.39 -5.08
N ILE A 59 -9.75 5.49 -6.07
CA ILE A 59 -8.83 5.67 -7.21
C ILE A 59 -9.23 6.90 -8.04
N GLU A 60 -10.52 7.06 -8.35
CA GLU A 60 -11.00 8.21 -9.13
C GLU A 60 -10.77 9.55 -8.42
N GLU A 61 -10.92 9.57 -7.09
CA GLU A 61 -10.64 10.75 -6.28
C GLU A 61 -9.13 11.07 -6.26
N GLU A 62 -8.28 10.05 -6.12
CA GLU A 62 -6.83 10.19 -6.19
C GLU A 62 -6.33 10.69 -7.55
N GLU A 63 -6.92 10.22 -8.65
CA GLU A 63 -6.60 10.72 -10.00
C GLU A 63 -6.99 12.18 -10.18
N LYS A 64 -8.16 12.59 -9.68
CA LYS A 64 -8.61 13.99 -9.69
C LYS A 64 -7.68 14.89 -8.88
N GLU A 65 -7.25 14.46 -7.70
CA GLU A 65 -6.31 15.21 -6.87
C GLU A 65 -4.89 15.25 -7.46
N SER A 66 -4.51 14.23 -8.24
CA SER A 66 -3.18 14.09 -8.87
C SER A 66 -3.04 14.78 -10.21
N ALA A 67 -4.12 15.36 -10.74
CA ALA A 67 -4.08 16.25 -11.90
C ALA A 67 -3.29 17.56 -11.64
N GLY A 68 -3.03 17.92 -10.39
CA GLY A 68 -2.11 19.00 -10.03
C GLY A 68 -0.66 18.53 -10.15
N GLY A 69 -0.08 18.64 -11.35
CA GLY A 69 1.22 18.08 -11.79
C GLY A 69 2.50 18.56 -11.08
N GLY A 70 2.48 18.75 -9.75
CA GLY A 70 3.65 19.03 -8.93
C GLY A 70 4.26 17.76 -8.30
N PRO A 71 5.47 17.85 -7.74
CA PRO A 71 6.08 16.75 -7.00
C PRO A 71 5.19 16.31 -5.84
N VAL A 72 4.94 15.01 -5.70
CA VAL A 72 4.08 14.43 -4.64
C VAL A 72 4.50 14.89 -3.24
N LEU A 73 5.82 14.96 -2.98
CA LEU A 73 6.39 15.47 -1.73
C LEU A 73 5.97 16.91 -1.43
N TRP A 74 5.95 17.78 -2.44
CA TRP A 74 5.52 19.16 -2.30
C TRP A 74 4.03 19.22 -1.95
N ARG A 75 3.20 18.41 -2.61
CA ARG A 75 1.77 18.31 -2.28
C ARG A 75 1.52 17.82 -0.85
N MET A 76 2.30 16.85 -0.38
CA MET A 76 2.24 16.33 0.99
C MET A 76 2.58 17.40 2.05
N LEU A 77 3.51 18.30 1.73
CA LEU A 77 3.91 19.42 2.59
C LEU A 77 2.87 20.57 2.58
N THR A 78 2.23 20.82 1.44
CA THR A 78 1.26 21.92 1.29
C THR A 78 -0.14 21.56 1.79
N TYR A 79 -0.59 20.31 1.64
CA TYR A 79 -1.93 19.90 2.03
C TYR A 79 -2.03 19.62 3.55
N ALA A 80 -2.90 20.36 4.25
CA ALA A 80 -2.92 20.39 5.71
C ALA A 80 -3.22 19.03 6.40
N PRO A 81 -4.17 18.20 5.93
CA PRO A 81 -4.38 16.85 6.48
C PRO A 81 -3.16 15.95 6.32
N THR A 82 -2.58 15.89 5.12
CA THR A 82 -1.42 15.03 4.83
C THR A 82 -0.18 15.48 5.60
N ARG A 83 0.02 16.78 5.79
CA ARG A 83 1.12 17.31 6.61
C ARG A 83 1.03 16.85 8.07
N ARG A 84 -0.18 16.80 8.65
CA ARG A 84 -0.38 16.29 10.02
C ARG A 84 -0.05 14.80 10.10
N ALA A 85 -0.53 13.99 9.14
CA ALA A 85 -0.21 12.56 9.08
C ALA A 85 1.31 12.32 8.91
N LEU A 86 1.97 13.11 8.06
CA LEU A 86 3.41 13.04 7.85
C LEU A 86 4.19 13.38 9.12
N LEU A 87 3.84 14.46 9.83
CA LEU A 87 4.48 14.82 11.09
C LEU A 87 4.32 13.74 12.16
N VAL A 88 3.12 13.16 12.26
CA VAL A 88 2.86 12.06 13.21
C VAL A 88 3.70 10.82 12.85
N GLY A 89 3.70 10.41 11.58
CA GLY A 89 4.49 9.26 11.10
C GLY A 89 6.00 9.45 11.33
N CYS A 90 6.54 10.62 10.96
CA CYS A 90 7.94 10.95 11.20
C CYS A 90 8.27 11.02 12.71
N GLY A 91 7.38 11.61 13.51
CA GLY A 91 7.54 11.67 14.96
C GLY A 91 7.57 10.29 15.60
N LEU A 92 6.63 9.40 15.23
CA LEU A 92 6.60 8.01 15.69
C LEU A 92 7.90 7.27 15.35
N GLN A 93 8.40 7.42 14.11
CA GLN A 93 9.65 6.80 13.70
C GLN A 93 10.85 7.35 14.48
N MET A 94 10.87 8.65 14.77
CA MET A 94 11.90 9.29 15.58
C MET A 94 11.90 8.75 17.01
N PHE A 95 10.73 8.65 17.66
CA PHE A 95 10.62 8.07 18.99
C PHE A 95 11.04 6.60 19.03
N GLN A 96 10.72 5.82 17.99
CA GLN A 96 11.14 4.41 17.90
C GLN A 96 12.67 4.29 17.93
N GLN A 97 13.40 5.15 17.19
CA GLN A 97 14.86 5.13 17.16
C GLN A 97 15.48 5.69 18.45
N LEU A 98 14.91 6.76 19.02
CA LEU A 98 15.38 7.39 20.25
C LEU A 98 15.17 6.52 21.51
N SER A 99 14.22 5.59 21.47
CA SER A 99 14.02 4.58 22.51
C SER A 99 15.24 3.65 22.69
N GLY A 100 16.24 3.71 21.81
CA GLY A 100 17.48 2.95 21.95
C GLY A 100 17.29 1.44 21.75
N ILE A 101 16.21 1.00 21.11
CA ILE A 101 15.95 -0.43 20.84
C ILE A 101 17.11 -1.08 20.08
N ASN A 102 17.76 -0.33 19.20
CA ASN A 102 18.94 -0.77 18.45
C ASN A 102 20.22 -0.87 19.30
N VAL A 103 20.23 -0.36 20.54
CA VAL A 103 21.37 -0.51 21.48
C VAL A 103 21.21 -1.77 22.35
N VAL A 104 19.97 -2.24 22.53
CA VAL A 104 19.66 -3.45 23.31
C VAL A 104 19.74 -4.73 22.47
N MET A 105 19.59 -4.61 21.15
CA MET A 105 19.64 -5.71 20.18
C MET A 105 21.07 -5.97 19.69
#